data_AF-A0A958YC88-F1
#
_entry.id   AF-A0A958YC88-F1
#
_cell.length_a   1.000
_cell.length_b   1.000
_cell.length_c   1.000
_cell.angle_alpha   90.00
_cell.angle_beta   90.00
_cell.angle_gamma   90.00
#
_symmetry.space_group_name_H-M   'P 1'
#
loop_
_entity.id
_entity.type
_entity.pdbx_description
1 polymer ?
#
loop_
_entity_poly.entity_id
_entity_poly.type
_entity_poly.pdbx_seq_one_letter_code
_entity_poly.pdbx_strand_id
1 'polypeptide(L)'
;MTDSLHYGIIGNCRSAALVSREGSIDWCCLPEFDSTSVFAKLLDDEIGGSFEILVDKSYTTSQAYIENTCILVTKFSNGRDTFEVHDFMPRYYKY
;
A
#
# COMPACT_ATOMS: atom_id res chain seq x y z
N MET A 1 8.63 -14.75 -17.30
CA MET A 1 8.45 -13.32 -17.65
C MET A 1 8.71 -12.57 -16.36
N THR A 2 9.65 -11.62 -16.33
CA THR A 2 9.94 -10.83 -15.12
C THR A 2 8.70 -10.01 -14.79
N ASP A 3 7.90 -10.51 -13.85
CA ASP A 3 6.82 -9.77 -13.24
C ASP A 3 7.47 -8.66 -12.42
N SER A 4 7.39 -7.42 -12.92
CA SER A 4 7.95 -6.29 -12.20
C SER A 4 7.04 -5.99 -11.02
N LEU A 5 7.57 -6.16 -9.80
CA LEU A 5 6.89 -5.79 -8.57
C LEU A 5 6.54 -4.29 -8.61
N HIS A 6 5.26 -3.97 -8.81
CA HIS A 6 4.76 -2.60 -8.89
C HIS A 6 4.21 -2.16 -7.52
N TYR A 7 5.06 -1.54 -6.72
CA TYR A 7 4.72 -1.05 -5.39
C TYR A 7 4.94 0.45 -5.25
N GLY A 8 4.01 1.11 -4.56
CA GLY A 8 4.23 2.38 -3.90
C GLY A 8 4.80 2.16 -2.48
N ILE A 9 5.43 3.20 -1.94
CA ILE A 9 5.99 3.22 -0.60
C ILE A 9 5.42 4.41 0.17
N ILE A 10 4.96 4.14 1.39
CA ILE A 10 4.56 5.18 2.35
C ILE A 10 5.45 5.08 3.58
N GLY A 11 5.70 6.18 4.28
CA GLY A 11 6.58 6.18 5.45
C GLY A 11 6.51 7.47 6.26
N ASN A 12 6.91 7.40 7.53
CA ASN A 12 6.88 8.52 8.47
C ASN A 12 8.21 8.76 9.21
N CYS A 13 9.33 8.37 8.60
CA CYS A 13 10.68 8.38 9.18
C CYS A 13 10.88 7.44 10.38
N ARG A 14 9.85 6.69 10.81
CA ARG A 14 9.96 5.68 11.87
C ARG A 14 9.73 4.27 11.31
N SER A 15 8.78 4.14 10.39
CA SER A 15 8.59 2.93 9.59
C SER A 15 8.16 3.28 8.15
N ALA A 16 8.00 2.24 7.33
CA ALA A 16 7.47 2.30 5.99
C ALA A 16 6.63 1.04 5.67
N ALA A 17 5.75 1.17 4.69
CA ALA A 17 4.95 0.08 4.15
C ALA A 17 5.01 0.07 2.62
N LEU A 18 4.96 -1.13 2.03
CA LEU A 18 4.85 -1.32 0.58
C LEU A 18 3.41 -1.61 0.21
N VAL A 19 2.88 -0.79 -0.70
CA VAL A 19 1.50 -0.83 -1.17
C VAL A 19 1.49 -1.33 -2.61
N SER A 20 0.83 -2.44 -2.89
CA SER A 20 0.71 -2.98 -4.24
C SER A 20 -0.06 -2.03 -5.15
N ARG A 21 0.08 -2.18 -6.47
CA ARG A 21 -0.71 -1.44 -7.46
C ARG A 21 -2.22 -1.72 -7.34
N GLU A 22 -2.59 -2.85 -6.76
CA GLU A 22 -3.96 -3.26 -6.45
C GLU A 22 -4.49 -2.61 -5.16
N GLY A 23 -3.65 -1.84 -4.44
CA GLY A 23 -4.03 -1.11 -3.22
C GLY A 23 -3.92 -1.91 -1.92
N SER A 24 -3.27 -3.08 -1.95
CA SER A 24 -3.00 -3.88 -0.75
C SER A 24 -1.72 -3.43 -0.04
N ILE A 25 -1.70 -3.47 1.28
CA ILE A 25 -0.44 -3.36 2.05
C ILE A 25 0.13 -4.76 2.22
N ASP A 26 1.17 -5.08 1.46
CA ASP A 26 1.77 -6.42 1.40
C ASP A 26 2.99 -6.55 2.32
N TRP A 27 3.60 -5.44 2.69
CA TRP A 27 4.73 -5.40 3.63
C TRP A 27 4.62 -4.19 4.55
N CYS A 28 4.72 -4.45 5.86
CA CYS A 28 4.74 -3.38 6.86
C CYS A 28 5.34 -3.90 8.16
N CYS A 29 6.39 -3.24 8.66
CA CYS A 29 6.94 -3.48 10.00
C CYS A 29 6.44 -2.39 10.94
N LEU A 30 5.97 -2.74 12.13
CA LEU A 30 5.52 -1.75 13.11
C LEU A 30 6.00 -2.13 14.52
N PRO A 31 6.30 -1.14 15.39
CA PRO A 31 6.19 0.30 15.14
C PRO A 31 7.41 0.92 14.43
N GLU A 32 8.51 0.18 14.29
CA GLU A 32 9.78 0.64 13.72
C GLU A 32 10.15 -0.20 12.49
N PHE A 33 11.04 0.33 11.65
CA PHE A 33 11.42 -0.29 10.38
C PHE A 33 12.05 -1.68 10.54
N ASP A 34 12.76 -1.92 11.64
CA ASP A 34 13.42 -3.18 12.02
C ASP A 34 12.60 -4.03 13.00
N SER A 35 11.36 -3.65 13.27
CA SER A 35 10.42 -4.47 14.05
C SER A 35 9.93 -5.69 13.25
N THR A 36 9.27 -6.63 13.93
CA THR A 36 8.57 -7.73 13.28
C THR A 36 7.55 -7.21 12.25
N SER A 37 7.43 -7.91 11.13
CA SER A 37 6.42 -7.62 10.12
C SER A 37 5.01 -7.89 10.66
N VAL A 38 4.12 -6.92 10.46
CA VAL A 38 2.66 -7.09 10.61
C VAL A 38 2.09 -7.73 9.33
N PHE A 39 2.64 -7.35 8.17
CA PHE A 39 2.33 -7.93 6.87
C PHE A 39 3.63 -8.32 6.17
N ALA A 40 3.62 -9.48 5.51
CA ALA A 40 4.77 -10.09 4.85
C ALA A 40 4.39 -10.90 3.60
N LYS A 41 3.28 -10.56 2.92
CA LYS A 41 2.82 -11.22 1.69
C LYS A 41 3.89 -11.27 0.60
N LEU A 42 4.75 -10.24 0.55
CA LEU A 42 5.92 -10.18 -0.34
C LEU A 42 6.93 -11.32 -0.12
N LEU A 43 7.01 -11.88 1.08
CA LEU A 43 7.87 -13.03 1.40
C LEU A 43 7.15 -14.36 1.22
N ASP A 44 5.86 -14.42 1.57
CA ASP A 44 5.02 -15.60 1.44
C ASP A 44 3.56 -15.19 1.21
N ASP A 45 3.02 -15.51 0.04
CA ASP A 45 1.68 -15.11 -0.40
C ASP A 45 0.55 -15.80 0.41
N GLU A 46 0.83 -16.96 1.00
CA GLU A 46 -0.18 -17.78 1.69
C GLU A 46 -0.29 -17.44 3.18
N ILE A 47 0.85 -17.22 3.84
CA ILE A 47 0.88 -16.99 5.30
C ILE A 47 1.38 -15.61 5.71
N GLY A 48 1.97 -14.84 4.80
CA GLY A 48 2.55 -13.54 5.09
C GLY A 48 1.52 -12.47 5.41
N GLY A 49 0.29 -12.63 4.92
CA GLY A 49 -0.84 -11.74 5.20
C GLY A 49 -0.68 -10.33 4.61
N SER A 50 -1.81 -9.65 4.46
CA SER A 50 -1.90 -8.31 3.90
C SER A 50 -3.16 -7.61 4.41
N PHE A 51 -3.22 -6.29 4.23
CA PHE A 51 -4.45 -5.52 4.38
C PHE A 51 -4.94 -5.08 3.00
N GLU A 52 -6.18 -5.45 2.64
CA GLU A 52 -6.67 -5.29 1.27
C GLU A 52 -8.10 -4.78 1.22
N ILE A 53 -8.40 -3.97 0.20
CA ILE A 53 -9.76 -3.65 -0.21
C ILE A 53 -10.00 -4.38 -1.53
N LEU A 54 -10.83 -5.41 -1.48
CA LEU A 54 -11.12 -6.25 -2.64
C LEU A 54 -12.31 -5.70 -3.43
N VAL A 55 -12.11 -5.63 -4.75
CA VAL A 55 -13.15 -5.31 -5.73
C VAL A 55 -13.30 -6.48 -6.70
N ASP A 56 -14.44 -6.56 -7.38
CA ASP A 56 -14.62 -7.54 -8.43
C ASP A 56 -13.80 -7.18 -9.69
N LYS A 57 -13.70 -8.13 -10.63
CA LYS A 57 -12.85 -8.02 -11.83
C LYS A 57 -13.27 -6.93 -12.82
N SER A 58 -14.42 -6.29 -12.63
CA SER A 58 -14.85 -5.17 -13.48
C SER A 58 -14.08 -3.88 -13.20
N TYR A 59 -13.41 -3.78 -12.06
CA TYR A 59 -12.62 -2.60 -11.69
C TYR A 59 -11.19 -2.69 -12.23
N THR A 60 -10.67 -1.53 -12.57
CA THR A 60 -9.26 -1.31 -12.91
C THR A 60 -8.64 -0.37 -11.89
N THR A 61 -7.35 -0.55 -11.63
CA THR A 61 -6.59 0.27 -10.68
C THR A 61 -5.54 1.13 -11.36
N SER A 62 -5.38 2.33 -10.81
CA SER A 62 -4.27 3.23 -11.13
C SER A 62 -3.74 3.82 -9.82
N GLN A 63 -2.43 4.03 -9.76
CA GLN A 63 -1.78 4.49 -8.55
C GLN A 63 -0.87 5.67 -8.87
N ALA A 64 -0.93 6.72 -8.05
CA ALA A 64 -0.09 7.90 -8.16
C ALA A 64 0.08 8.56 -6.79
N TYR A 65 1.19 9.27 -6.60
CA TYR A 65 1.33 10.16 -5.45
C TYR A 65 0.61 11.47 -5.71
N ILE A 66 -0.01 12.03 -4.68
CA ILE A 66 -0.46 13.43 -4.73
C ILE A 66 0.78 14.32 -4.84
N GLU A 67 0.75 15.22 -5.82
CA GLU A 67 1.87 16.12 -6.12
C GLU A 67 2.40 16.82 -4.87
N ASN A 68 3.73 16.85 -4.71
CA ASN A 68 4.42 17.46 -3.56
C ASN A 68 4.08 16.84 -2.19
N THR A 69 3.61 15.59 -2.14
CA THR A 69 3.36 14.86 -0.89
C THR A 69 3.89 13.42 -0.94
N CYS A 70 3.95 12.75 0.22
CA CYS A 70 4.18 11.30 0.32
C CYS A 70 2.87 10.51 0.51
N ILE A 71 1.73 11.05 0.03
CA ILE A 71 0.43 10.38 0.07
C ILE A 71 0.25 9.62 -1.24
N LEU A 72 0.06 8.32 -1.14
CA LEU A 72 -0.19 7.44 -2.27
C LEU A 72 -1.69 7.28 -2.45
N VAL A 73 -2.18 7.48 -3.67
CA VAL A 73 -3.59 7.31 -4.00
C VAL A 73 -3.74 6.14 -4.96
N THR A 74 -4.48 5.13 -4.53
CA THR A 74 -4.92 4.02 -5.39
C THR A 74 -6.37 4.27 -5.78
N LYS A 75 -6.60 4.52 -7.06
CA LYS A 75 -7.93 4.76 -7.63
C LYS A 75 -8.47 3.50 -8.27
N PHE A 76 -9.70 3.14 -7.93
CA PHE A 76 -10.45 2.01 -8.46
C PHE A 76 -11.60 2.53 -9.32
N SER A 77 -11.72 2.05 -10.56
CA SER A 77 -12.80 2.44 -11.47
C SER A 77 -13.26 1.31 -12.39
N ASN A 78 -14.57 1.16 -12.56
CA ASN A 78 -15.19 0.28 -13.57
C ASN A 78 -15.81 1.07 -14.74
N GLY A 79 -15.53 2.38 -14.83
CA GLY A 79 -16.10 3.30 -15.82
C GLY A 79 -17.48 3.89 -15.47
N ARG A 80 -18.17 3.37 -14.43
CA ARG A 80 -19.43 3.92 -13.89
C ARG A 80 -19.28 4.42 -12.47
N ASP A 81 -18.69 3.59 -11.62
CA ASP A 81 -18.45 3.82 -10.21
C ASP A 81 -16.94 3.99 -9.97
N THR A 82 -16.57 4.80 -8.99
CA THR A 82 -15.16 5.09 -8.70
C THR A 82 -14.99 5.46 -7.23
N PHE A 83 -13.90 4.96 -6.63
CA PHE A 83 -13.45 5.37 -5.31
C PHE A 83 -11.92 5.38 -5.26
N GLU A 84 -11.39 5.98 -4.20
CA GLU A 84 -9.95 6.13 -3.98
C GLU A 84 -9.59 5.68 -2.57
N VAL A 85 -8.42 5.06 -2.46
CA VAL A 85 -7.77 4.73 -1.18
C VAL A 85 -6.55 5.63 -1.07
N HIS A 86 -6.44 6.35 0.05
CA HIS A 86 -5.37 7.31 0.32
C HIS A 86 -4.50 6.73 1.42
N ASP A 87 -3.35 6.21 1.04
CA ASP A 87 -2.38 5.57 1.92
C ASP A 87 -1.30 6.58 2.31
N PHE A 88 -1.13 6.79 3.61
CA PHE A 88 -0.05 7.62 4.15
C PHE A 88 0.28 7.23 5.58
N MET A 89 1.52 7.46 5.98
CA MET A 89 1.94 7.34 7.38
C MET A 89 2.14 8.74 7.96
N PRO A 90 1.33 9.17 8.94
CA PRO A 90 1.54 10.46 9.58
C PRO A 90 2.83 10.46 10.41
N ARG A 91 3.54 11.59 10.40
CA ARG A 91 4.67 11.83 11.30
C ARG A 91 4.16 12.34 12.63
N TYR A 92 4.32 11.55 13.68
CA TYR A 92 3.98 11.97 15.04
C TYR A 92 5.11 12.80 15.66
N TYR A 93 4.76 13.86 16.37
CA TYR A 93 5.71 14.60 17.19
C TYR A 93 6.07 13.76 18.41
N LYS A 94 7.38 13.69 18.73
CA LYS A 94 7.81 13.20 20.04
C LYS A 94 7.58 14.33 21.05
N TYR A 95 6.76 14.06 22.06
CA TYR A 95 6.64 14.90 23.25
C TYR A 95 7.90 14.78 24.11
#